data_AF-A0A085MSF2-F1
#
_entry.id   AF-A0A085MSF2-F1
#
_cell.length_a   1.000
_cell.length_b   1.000
_cell.length_c   1.000
_cell.angle_alpha   90.00
_cell.angle_beta   90.00
_cell.angle_gamma   90.00
#
_symmetry.space_group_name_H-M   'P 1'
#
loop_
_entity.id
_entity.type
_entity.pdbx_description
1 polymer ?
#
loop_
_entity_poly.entity_id
_entity_poly.type
_entity_poly.pdbx_seq_one_letter_code
_entity_poly.pdbx_strand_id
1 'polypeptide(L)'
;MVNPQKLTRKVGEQVNAHFQTKDLGGVVHYLGIEVKREEDGSFLLCQKGKIAEMLKEHGMLEPKPATTPMETGYLNSLLDKSKTLPNNKRYRQAIGSLLYLATVSRPDIAMAVGLLCRRVEAPTERS
;
A
#
# COMPACT_ATOMS: atom_id res chain seq x y z
N MET A 1 -33.53 -7.28 -16.87
CA MET A 1 -32.22 -7.19 -16.19
C MET A 1 -31.15 -7.80 -17.09
N VAL A 2 -30.10 -7.05 -17.41
CA VAL A 2 -28.96 -7.56 -18.19
C VAL A 2 -28.07 -8.39 -17.26
N ASN A 3 -27.77 -9.65 -17.61
CA ASN A 3 -26.83 -10.48 -16.87
C ASN A 3 -25.39 -10.03 -17.20
N PRO A 4 -24.60 -9.50 -16.24
CA PRO A 4 -23.26 -8.98 -16.49
C PRO A 4 -22.32 -10.01 -17.13
N GLN A 5 -22.42 -11.28 -16.74
CA GLN A 5 -21.57 -12.35 -17.26
C GLN A 5 -21.82 -12.62 -18.75
N LYS A 6 -23.08 -12.51 -19.20
CA LYS A 6 -23.42 -12.64 -20.63
C LYS A 6 -22.84 -11.50 -21.45
N LEU A 7 -22.81 -10.29 -20.90
CA LEU A 7 -22.24 -9.12 -21.58
C LEU A 7 -20.72 -9.26 -21.72
N THR A 8 -20.01 -9.59 -20.64
CA THR A 8 -18.55 -9.76 -20.65
C THR A 8 -18.12 -10.83 -21.64
N ARG A 9 -18.84 -11.96 -21.70
CA ARG A 9 -18.57 -13.03 -22.68
C ARG A 9 -18.74 -12.55 -24.12
N LYS A 10 -19.82 -11.83 -24.43
CA LYS A 10 -20.08 -11.32 -25.79
C LYS A 10 -18.99 -10.34 -26.24
N VAL A 11 -18.55 -9.45 -25.35
CA VAL A 11 -17.43 -8.55 -25.61
C VAL A 11 -16.14 -9.35 -25.83
N GLY A 12 -15.87 -10.35 -24.99
CA GLY A 12 -14.72 -11.24 -25.13
C GLY A 12 -14.68 -11.96 -26.49
N GLU A 13 -15.82 -12.46 -26.97
CA GLU A 13 -15.95 -13.10 -28.28
C GLU A 13 -15.66 -12.13 -29.44
N GLN A 14 -16.14 -10.88 -29.36
CA GLN A 14 -15.86 -9.85 -30.36
C GLN A 14 -14.39 -9.44 -30.40
N VAL A 15 -13.75 -9.32 -29.23
CA VAL A 15 -12.32 -9.00 -29.16
C VAL A 15 -11.49 -10.20 -29.68
N ASN A 16 -11.92 -11.43 -29.39
CA ASN A 16 -11.25 -12.65 -29.87
C ASN A 16 -11.26 -12.83 -31.39
N ALA A 17 -12.18 -12.17 -32.11
CA ALA A 17 -12.20 -12.17 -33.56
C ALA A 17 -10.98 -11.45 -34.18
N HIS A 18 -10.37 -10.52 -33.45
CA HIS A 18 -9.26 -9.69 -33.93
C HIS A 18 -7.96 -9.88 -33.13
N PHE A 19 -8.05 -10.31 -31.88
CA PHE A 19 -6.91 -10.46 -30.98
C PHE A 19 -7.02 -11.77 -30.21
N GLN A 20 -5.93 -12.50 -30.04
CA GLN A 20 -5.93 -13.67 -29.16
C GLN A 20 -6.00 -13.19 -27.70
N THR A 21 -7.16 -13.32 -27.05
CA THR A 21 -7.37 -12.91 -25.65
C THR A 21 -7.71 -14.10 -24.77
N LYS A 22 -7.40 -13.95 -23.48
CA LYS A 22 -7.67 -14.93 -22.44
C LYS A 22 -8.51 -14.28 -21.35
N ASP A 23 -9.62 -14.92 -21.00
CA ASP A 23 -10.40 -14.55 -19.83
C ASP A 23 -9.67 -15.03 -18.57
N LEU A 24 -9.40 -14.10 -17.65
CA LEU A 24 -8.76 -14.37 -16.36
C LEU A 24 -9.79 -14.50 -15.22
N GLY A 25 -11.09 -14.34 -15.52
CA GLY A 25 -12.16 -14.33 -14.55
C GLY A 25 -12.26 -13.00 -13.80
N GLY A 26 -12.78 -13.06 -12.56
CA GLY A 26 -12.89 -11.88 -11.70
C GLY A 26 -11.52 -11.33 -11.28
N VAL A 27 -11.43 -10.01 -11.13
CA VAL A 27 -10.20 -9.36 -10.65
C VAL A 27 -9.93 -9.77 -9.21
N VAL A 28 -8.81 -10.46 -8.97
CA VAL A 28 -8.33 -10.84 -7.63
C VAL A 28 -7.17 -9.94 -7.19
N HIS A 29 -6.37 -9.48 -8.15
CA HIS A 29 -5.29 -8.53 -7.91
C HIS A 29 -5.25 -7.48 -9.03
N TYR A 30 -5.02 -6.23 -8.68
CA TYR A 30 -4.80 -5.15 -9.63
C TYR A 30 -3.73 -4.21 -9.10
N LEU A 31 -2.66 -3.99 -9.88
CA LEU A 31 -1.52 -3.12 -9.50
C LEU A 31 -0.90 -3.42 -8.12
N GLY A 32 -0.93 -4.68 -7.67
CA GLY A 32 -0.42 -5.10 -6.36
C GLY A 32 -1.41 -4.93 -5.20
N ILE A 33 -2.66 -4.54 -5.48
CA ILE A 33 -3.76 -4.46 -4.52
C ILE A 33 -4.59 -5.74 -4.61
N GLU A 34 -4.91 -6.34 -3.47
CA GLU A 34 -5.87 -7.45 -3.41
C GLU A 34 -7.29 -6.89 -3.60
N VAL A 35 -8.05 -7.50 -4.50
CA VAL A 35 -9.44 -7.10 -4.79
C VAL A 35 -10.35 -8.25 -4.39
N LYS A 36 -11.36 -7.94 -3.58
CA LYS A 36 -12.44 -8.85 -3.25
C LYS A 36 -13.75 -8.28 -3.76
N ARG A 37 -14.58 -9.15 -4.32
CA ARG A 37 -15.93 -8.79 -4.73
C ARG A 37 -16.90 -9.27 -3.68
N GLU A 38 -17.64 -8.34 -3.10
CA GLU A 38 -18.63 -8.60 -2.06
C GLU A 38 -19.96 -9.08 -2.68
N GLU A 39 -20.84 -9.64 -1.86
CA GLU A 39 -22.12 -10.21 -2.30
C GLU A 39 -23.06 -9.16 -2.91
N ASP A 40 -22.96 -7.90 -2.45
CA ASP A 40 -23.70 -6.76 -2.99
C ASP A 40 -23.14 -6.26 -4.35
N GLY A 41 -22.06 -6.88 -4.83
CA GLY A 41 -21.39 -6.56 -6.08
C GLY A 41 -20.35 -5.44 -5.97
N SER A 42 -20.14 -4.86 -4.78
CA SER A 42 -19.08 -3.89 -4.53
C SER A 42 -17.69 -4.54 -4.53
N PHE A 43 -16.66 -3.71 -4.66
CA PHE A 43 -15.26 -4.14 -4.61
C PHE A 43 -14.61 -3.63 -3.34
N LEU A 44 -14.15 -4.55 -2.51
CA LEU A 44 -13.28 -4.27 -1.38
C LEU A 44 -11.82 -4.32 -1.84
N LEU A 45 -11.11 -3.21 -1.68
CA LEU A 45 -9.67 -3.12 -1.92
C LEU A 45 -8.92 -3.39 -0.62
N CYS A 46 -8.00 -4.36 -0.65
CA CYS A 46 -7.23 -4.78 0.52
C CYS A 46 -5.72 -4.75 0.22
N GLN A 47 -4.94 -4.33 1.21
CA GLN A 47 -3.47 -4.35 1.17
C GLN A 47 -2.87 -5.11 2.35
N LYS A 48 -3.66 -5.98 2.98
CA LYS A 48 -3.23 -6.72 4.17
C LYS A 48 -1.99 -7.57 3.89
N GLY A 49 -1.93 -8.29 2.76
CA GLY A 49 -0.77 -9.06 2.38
C GLY A 49 0.47 -8.18 2.19
N LYS A 50 0.33 -7.04 1.50
CA LYS A 50 1.45 -6.13 1.27
C LYS A 50 2.00 -5.51 2.55
N ILE A 51 1.11 -5.09 3.46
CA ILE A 51 1.47 -4.57 4.77
C ILE A 51 2.21 -5.64 5.59
N ALA A 52 1.71 -6.88 5.59
CA ALA A 52 2.35 -7.99 6.31
C ALA A 52 3.74 -8.33 5.76
N GLU A 53 3.90 -8.34 4.44
CA GLU A 53 5.20 -8.53 3.79
C GLU A 53 6.19 -7.41 4.17
N MET A 54 5.77 -6.15 4.06
CA MET A 54 6.59 -4.99 4.45
C MET A 54 7.03 -5.06 5.92
N LEU A 55 6.12 -5.42 6.82
CA LEU A 55 6.43 -5.57 8.25
C LEU A 55 7.45 -6.69 8.47
N LYS A 56 7.28 -7.83 7.79
CA LYS A 56 8.22 -8.96 7.86
C LYS A 56 9.62 -8.57 7.36
N GLU A 57 9.72 -7.83 6.26
CA GLU A 57 11.00 -7.34 5.70
C GLU A 57 11.78 -6.47 6.70
N HIS A 58 11.07 -5.75 7.57
CA HIS A 58 11.66 -4.87 8.59
C HIS A 58 11.74 -5.53 9.98
N GLY A 59 11.48 -6.84 10.08
CA GLY A 59 11.56 -7.59 11.35
C GLY A 59 10.41 -7.32 12.33
N MET A 60 9.30 -6.73 11.88
CA MET A 60 8.13 -6.39 12.69
C MET A 60 7.07 -7.49 12.61
N LEU A 61 7.37 -8.69 13.12
CA LEU A 61 6.46 -9.86 13.04
C LEU A 61 5.22 -9.74 13.93
N GLU A 62 5.35 -9.07 15.08
CA GLU A 62 4.25 -8.84 16.03
C GLU A 62 4.12 -7.33 16.32
N PRO A 63 3.64 -6.55 15.35
CA PRO A 63 3.49 -5.12 15.55
C PRO A 63 2.37 -4.85 16.56
N LYS A 64 2.64 -3.98 17.54
CA LYS A 64 1.60 -3.50 18.44
C LYS A 64 0.68 -2.54 17.67
N PRO A 65 -0.66 -2.72 17.74
CA PRO A 65 -1.57 -1.79 17.09
C PRO A 65 -1.43 -0.41 17.74
N ALA A 66 -1.37 0.63 16.90
CA ALA A 66 -1.39 2.03 17.31
C ALA A 66 -2.69 2.67 16.82
N THR A 67 -3.31 3.48 17.67
CA THR A 67 -4.52 4.25 17.32
C THR A 67 -4.19 5.47 16.47
N THR A 68 -2.95 5.96 16.52
CA THR A 68 -2.46 7.08 15.70
C THR A 68 -1.37 6.61 14.75
N PRO A 69 -1.33 7.12 13.49
CA PRO A 69 -0.28 6.79 12.53
C PRO A 69 1.12 7.25 12.92
N MET A 70 1.23 8.19 13.85
CA MET A 70 2.49 8.78 14.32
C MET A 70 2.41 9.10 15.80
N GLU A 71 3.56 9.15 16.46
CA GLU A 71 3.69 9.53 17.86
C GLU A 71 3.22 10.97 18.10
N THR A 72 2.44 11.16 19.17
CA THR A 72 2.02 12.49 19.61
C THR A 72 3.22 13.29 20.07
N GLY A 73 3.40 14.51 19.53
CA GLY A 73 4.54 15.35 19.86
C GLY A 73 5.81 15.04 19.05
N TYR A 74 5.74 14.20 18.00
CA TYR A 74 6.85 13.94 17.09
C TYR A 74 7.56 15.24 16.62
N LEU A 75 6.82 16.30 16.31
CA LEU A 75 7.42 17.58 15.90
C LEU A 75 8.29 18.23 16.99
N ASN A 76 7.92 18.11 18.26
CA ASN A 76 8.71 18.61 19.38
C ASN A 76 9.97 17.76 19.57
N SER A 77 9.81 16.45 19.35
CA SER A 77 10.86 15.43 19.39
C SER A 77 11.99 15.70 18.38
N LEU A 78 11.71 16.46 17.31
CA LEU A 78 12.69 16.86 16.29
C LEU A 78 13.70 17.88 16.78
N LEU A 79 13.41 18.58 17.89
CA LEU A 79 14.32 19.57 18.48
C LEU A 79 15.47 18.91 19.25
N ASP A 80 15.29 17.65 19.65
CA ASP A 80 16.32 16.90 20.35
C ASP A 80 17.43 16.47 19.39
N LYS A 81 18.68 16.67 19.80
CA LYS A 81 19.84 16.21 19.03
C LYS A 81 19.86 14.68 18.99
N SER A 82 19.63 14.13 17.80
CA SER A 82 19.72 12.70 17.51
C SER A 82 20.82 12.48 16.46
N LYS A 83 21.57 11.38 16.59
CA LYS A 83 22.63 11.05 15.65
C LYS A 83 22.02 10.70 14.29
N THR A 84 22.66 11.15 13.22
CA THR A 84 22.31 10.73 11.86
C THR A 84 22.63 9.25 11.68
N LEU A 85 21.78 8.55 10.93
CA LEU A 85 22.04 7.16 10.59
C LEU A 85 23.26 7.09 9.64
N PRO A 86 24.15 6.11 9.84
CA PRO A 86 25.33 5.94 8.98
C PRO A 86 24.98 5.41 7.58
N ASN A 87 23.80 4.79 7.41
CA ASN A 87 23.34 4.25 6.13
C ASN A 87 21.83 4.43 5.97
N ASN A 88 21.44 5.15 4.91
CA ASN A 88 20.05 5.51 4.65
C ASN A 88 19.29 4.47 3.83
N LYS A 89 19.94 3.40 3.36
CA LYS A 89 19.31 2.41 2.46
C LYS A 89 18.04 1.81 3.06
N ARG A 90 18.12 1.33 4.31
CA ARG A 90 16.96 0.74 5.00
C ARG A 90 15.85 1.77 5.22
N TYR A 91 16.22 2.99 5.61
CA TYR A 91 15.25 4.09 5.77
C TYR A 91 14.52 4.38 4.45
N ARG A 92 15.27 4.55 3.35
CA ARG A 92 14.71 4.79 2.01
C ARG A 92 13.79 3.67 1.54
N GLN A 93 14.15 2.42 1.80
CA GLN A 93 13.32 1.26 1.48
C GLN A 93 12.00 1.29 2.27
N ALA A 94 12.06 1.54 3.58
CA ALA A 94 10.86 1.67 4.41
C ALA A 94 9.95 2.80 3.94
N ILE A 95 10.52 3.98 3.67
CA ILE A 95 9.78 5.15 3.18
C ILE A 95 9.13 4.87 1.83
N GLY A 96 9.82 4.19 0.91
CA GLY A 96 9.25 3.81 -0.39
C GLY A 96 8.02 2.91 -0.25
N SER A 97 8.11 1.88 0.60
CA SER A 97 6.98 0.98 0.89
C SER A 97 5.82 1.72 1.56
N LEU A 98 6.09 2.57 2.54
CA LEU A 98 5.08 3.39 3.21
C LEU A 98 4.42 4.40 2.27
N LEU A 99 5.19 5.00 1.36
CA LEU A 99 4.68 5.96 0.39
C LEU A 99 3.73 5.29 -0.61
N TYR A 100 4.04 4.06 -1.05
CA TYR A 100 3.12 3.27 -1.87
C TYR A 100 1.80 3.01 -1.13
N LEU A 101 1.85 2.59 0.14
CA LEU A 101 0.64 2.39 0.94
C LEU A 101 -0.18 3.69 1.08
N ALA A 102 0.48 4.79 1.43
CA ALA A 102 -0.14 6.09 1.66
C ALA A 102 -0.86 6.65 0.43
N THR A 103 -0.29 6.43 -0.76
CA THR A 103 -0.80 6.95 -2.03
C THR A 103 -1.88 6.07 -2.63
N VAL A 104 -1.82 4.75 -2.42
CA VAL A 104 -2.70 3.79 -3.11
C VAL A 104 -3.94 3.42 -2.31
N SER A 105 -3.84 3.25 -0.98
CA SER A 105 -4.95 2.69 -0.18
C SER A 105 -5.06 3.17 1.27
N ARG A 106 -4.04 3.81 1.83
CA ARG A 106 -3.98 4.25 3.24
C ARG A 106 -3.75 5.76 3.37
N PRO A 107 -4.68 6.60 2.92
CA PRO A 107 -4.52 8.06 3.02
C PRO A 107 -4.42 8.55 4.47
N ASP A 108 -4.92 7.76 5.43
CA ASP A 108 -4.83 8.03 6.86
C ASP A 108 -3.38 8.14 7.39
N ILE A 109 -2.41 7.47 6.76
CA ILE A 109 -0.99 7.56 7.15
C ILE A 109 -0.23 8.64 6.37
N ALA A 110 -0.83 9.29 5.37
CA ALA A 110 -0.12 10.14 4.42
C ALA A 110 0.63 11.31 5.08
N MET A 111 0.06 11.90 6.13
CA MET A 111 0.72 12.97 6.88
C MET A 111 1.99 12.47 7.59
N ALA A 112 1.90 11.33 8.28
CA ALA A 112 3.02 10.71 8.96
C ALA A 112 4.15 10.37 7.98
N VAL A 113 3.81 9.69 6.89
CA VAL A 113 4.77 9.34 5.82
C VAL A 113 5.38 10.59 5.20
N GLY A 114 4.58 11.62 4.94
CA GLY A 114 5.06 12.90 4.40
C GLY A 114 6.09 13.60 5.28
N LEU A 115 5.92 13.54 6.61
CA LEU A 115 6.90 14.09 7.56
C LEU A 115 8.21 13.28 7.57
N LEU A 116 8.11 11.94 7.51
CA LEU A 116 9.27 11.06 7.44
C LEU A 116 10.03 11.23 6.11
N CYS A 117 9.33 11.40 4.98
CA CYS A 117 9.94 11.66 3.67
C CYS A 117 10.90 12.87 3.67
N ARG A 118 10.62 13.91 4.47
CA ARG A 118 11.49 15.10 4.56
C ARG A 118 12.88 14.81 5.10
N ARG A 119 13.06 13.65 5.74
CA ARG A 119 14.32 13.21 6.37
C ARG A 119 15.07 12.17 5.55
N VAL A 120 14.59 11.82 4.36
CA VAL A 120 15.10 10.70 3.55
C VAL A 120 16.59 10.82 3.16
N GLU A 121 17.12 12.03 3.11
CA GLU A 121 18.52 12.32 2.81
C GLU A 121 19.45 12.23 4.03
N ALA A 122 18.95 12.56 5.22
CA ALA A 122 19.71 12.57 6.46
C ALA A 122 18.81 12.15 7.64
N PRO A 123 18.36 10.88 7.67
CA PRO A 123 17.53 10.37 8.77
C PRO A 123 18.37 10.25 10.04
N THR A 124 17.72 10.36 11.18
CA THR A 124 18.34 10.21 12.51
C THR A 124 17.86 8.94 13.20
N GLU A 125 18.51 8.52 14.29
CA GLU A 125 18.07 7.37 15.09
C GLU A 125 16.64 7.50 15.64
N ARG A 126 16.13 8.74 15.73
CA ARG A 126 14.74 9.05 16.13
C ARG A 126 13.76 9.13 14.95
N SER A 127 14.24 9.08 13.72
CA SER A 127 13.41 9.16 12.50
C SER A 127 12.70 7.86 12.19
#